data_AF-A0A7Y5DJK8-F1
#
_entry.id   AF-A0A7Y5DJK8-F1
#
_cell.length_a   1.000
_cell.length_b   1.000
_cell.length_c   1.000
_cell.angle_alpha   90.00
_cell.angle_beta   90.00
_cell.angle_gamma   90.00
#
_symmetry.space_group_name_H-M   'P 1'
#
loop_
_entity.id
_entity.type
_entity.pdbx_description
1 polymer ?
#
loop_
_entity_poly.entity_id
_entity_poly.type
_entity_poly.pdbx_seq_one_letter_code
_entity_poly.pdbx_strand_id
1 'polypeptide(L)'
;MQTVEEKIACLERFDVAVTRWFEGKYDPEGQDVLRKSLNEMMPIARNITHSVGCLQLMSVAPPPAIGGMVLNNINPFDGLFQTYYGQSLIPNIRDMTQQAIGLLRSGRLEEVKEIPRNSHLPLPEKVTLAWLALHVSMKHWFMVVGILAAVFMLGVKVSTIGFIRELLGLS
;
A
#
# COMPACT_ATOMS: atom_id res chain seq x y z
N MET A 1 -6.27 -6.40 -30.79
CA MET A 1 -6.52 -6.83 -29.40
C MET A 1 -5.79 -8.15 -29.21
N GLN A 2 -4.83 -8.26 -28.29
CA GLN A 2 -4.09 -9.52 -28.10
C GLN A 2 -5.02 -10.61 -27.57
N THR A 3 -4.86 -11.85 -28.04
CA THR A 3 -5.61 -13.01 -27.53
C THR A 3 -5.15 -13.40 -26.13
N VAL A 4 -5.92 -14.22 -25.42
CA VAL A 4 -5.55 -14.72 -24.08
C VAL A 4 -4.26 -15.55 -24.17
N GLU A 5 -4.14 -16.35 -25.23
CA GLU A 5 -3.01 -17.22 -25.52
C GLU A 5 -1.74 -16.40 -25.78
N GLU A 6 -1.83 -15.31 -26.53
CA GLU A 6 -0.72 -14.39 -26.77
C GLU A 6 -0.23 -13.73 -25.47
N LYS A 7 -1.16 -13.35 -24.59
CA LYS A 7 -0.84 -12.78 -23.28
C LYS A 7 -0.14 -13.80 -22.39
N ILE A 8 -0.66 -15.04 -22.31
CA ILE A 8 -0.04 -16.12 -21.55
C ILE A 8 1.38 -16.39 -22.06
N ALA A 9 1.55 -16.55 -23.37
CA ALA A 9 2.87 -16.81 -23.97
C ALA A 9 3.85 -15.65 -23.77
N CYS A 10 3.37 -14.40 -23.66
CA CYS A 10 4.20 -13.26 -23.31
C CYS A 10 4.66 -13.32 -21.84
N LEU A 11 3.74 -13.58 -20.91
CA LEU A 11 4.05 -13.66 -19.48
C LEU A 11 4.98 -14.85 -19.15
N GLU A 12 4.80 -16.00 -19.81
CA GLU A 12 5.67 -17.16 -19.63
C GLU A 12 7.11 -16.88 -20.09
N ARG A 13 7.27 -16.26 -21.27
CA ARG A 13 8.59 -15.83 -21.76
C ARG A 13 9.24 -14.83 -20.82
N PHE A 14 8.45 -13.91 -20.29
CA PHE A 14 8.92 -12.94 -19.31
C PHE A 14 9.35 -13.60 -17.99
N ASP A 15 8.56 -14.51 -17.41
CA ASP A 15 8.91 -15.23 -16.16
C ASP A 15 10.22 -16.01 -16.32
N VAL A 16 10.41 -16.69 -17.45
CA VAL A 16 11.66 -17.39 -17.75
C VAL A 16 12.84 -16.42 -17.82
N ALA A 17 12.72 -15.31 -18.56
CA ALA A 17 13.79 -14.33 -18.70
C ALA A 17 14.15 -13.67 -17.35
N VAL A 18 13.14 -13.32 -16.54
CA VAL A 18 13.33 -12.71 -15.22
C VAL A 18 13.97 -13.71 -14.24
N THR A 19 13.57 -14.98 -14.30
CA THR A 19 14.19 -16.06 -13.50
C THR A 19 15.66 -16.19 -13.84
N ARG A 20 16.00 -16.24 -15.13
CA ARG A 20 17.38 -16.33 -15.59
C ARG A 20 18.22 -15.14 -15.12
N TRP A 21 17.66 -13.94 -15.20
CA TRP A 21 18.32 -12.73 -14.69
C TRP A 21 18.59 -12.82 -13.18
N PHE A 22 17.59 -13.25 -12.40
CA PHE A 22 17.71 -13.40 -10.95
C PHE A 22 18.74 -14.45 -10.54
N GLU A 23 18.80 -15.56 -11.26
CA GLU A 23 19.74 -16.66 -10.99
C GLU A 23 21.14 -16.41 -11.56
N GLY A 24 21.35 -15.31 -12.29
CA GLY A 24 22.63 -15.02 -12.95
C GLY A 24 22.97 -15.98 -14.09
N LYS A 25 21.97 -16.60 -14.73
CA LYS A 25 22.14 -17.61 -15.79
C LYS A 25 22.05 -16.98 -17.18
N TYR A 26 23.20 -16.59 -17.71
CA TYR A 26 23.31 -15.90 -19.01
C TYR A 26 23.78 -16.85 -20.12
N ASP A 27 23.25 -16.64 -21.33
CA ASP A 27 23.75 -17.31 -22.54
C ASP A 27 25.13 -16.76 -22.92
N PRO A 28 25.87 -17.42 -23.83
CA PRO A 28 27.16 -16.93 -24.32
C PRO A 28 27.10 -15.52 -24.91
N GLU A 29 25.93 -15.12 -25.42
CA GLU A 29 25.64 -13.79 -25.96
C GLU A 29 25.60 -12.68 -24.89
N GLY A 30 25.65 -13.05 -23.60
CA GLY A 30 25.91 -12.16 -22.49
C GLY A 30 24.67 -11.58 -21.79
N GLN A 31 24.94 -10.86 -20.70
CA GLN A 31 23.94 -10.25 -19.82
C GLN A 31 23.13 -9.13 -20.53
N ASP A 32 23.75 -8.40 -21.46
CA ASP A 32 23.14 -7.24 -22.11
C ASP A 32 21.98 -7.62 -23.04
N VAL A 33 22.10 -8.76 -23.75
CA VAL A 33 21.04 -9.27 -24.61
C VAL A 33 19.80 -9.64 -23.79
N LEU A 34 20.00 -10.31 -22.66
CA LEU A 34 18.91 -10.64 -21.74
C LEU A 34 18.26 -9.38 -21.16
N ARG A 35 19.08 -8.39 -20.75
CA ARG A 35 18.58 -7.10 -20.25
C ARG A 35 17.73 -6.38 -21.30
N LYS A 36 18.17 -6.36 -22.55
CA LYS A 36 17.44 -5.74 -23.66
C LYS A 36 16.09 -6.43 -23.87
N SER A 37 16.08 -7.76 -23.96
CA SER A 37 14.85 -8.55 -24.11
C SER A 37 13.87 -8.32 -22.97
N LEU A 38 14.37 -8.25 -21.73
CA LEU A 38 13.55 -7.93 -20.55
C LEU A 38 12.93 -6.52 -20.65
N ASN A 39 13.70 -5.51 -21.05
CA ASN A 39 13.18 -4.15 -21.21
C ASN A 39 12.07 -4.06 -22.26
N GLU A 40 12.15 -4.86 -23.34
CA GLU A 40 11.12 -4.90 -24.39
C GLU A 40 9.83 -5.57 -23.90
N MET A 41 9.95 -6.67 -23.14
CA MET A 41 8.78 -7.41 -22.64
C MET A 41 8.13 -6.76 -21.41
N MET A 42 8.91 -6.05 -20.59
CA MET A 42 8.49 -5.53 -19.29
C MET A 42 7.23 -4.63 -19.33
N PRO A 43 7.09 -3.66 -20.25
CA PRO A 43 5.87 -2.84 -20.34
C PRO A 43 4.63 -3.67 -20.64
N ILE A 44 4.77 -4.70 -21.48
CA ILE A 44 3.68 -5.60 -21.88
C ILE A 44 3.29 -6.47 -20.68
N ALA A 45 4.27 -7.10 -20.03
CA ALA A 45 4.04 -7.93 -18.84
C ALA A 45 3.38 -7.13 -17.71
N ARG A 46 3.85 -5.91 -17.44
CA ARG A 46 3.25 -4.99 -16.48
C ARG A 46 1.79 -4.69 -16.82
N ASN A 47 1.50 -4.34 -18.07
CA ASN A 47 0.15 -4.00 -18.49
C ASN A 47 -0.80 -5.18 -18.41
N ILE A 48 -0.37 -6.37 -18.81
CA ILE A 48 -1.18 -7.59 -18.68
C ILE A 48 -1.46 -7.85 -17.20
N THR A 49 -0.42 -7.89 -16.36
CA THR A 49 -0.52 -8.16 -14.92
C THR A 49 -1.44 -7.15 -14.22
N HIS A 50 -1.37 -5.88 -14.59
CA HIS A 50 -2.29 -4.84 -14.11
C HIS A 50 -3.73 -5.08 -14.58
N SER A 51 -3.94 -5.36 -15.87
CA SER A 51 -5.27 -5.53 -16.47
C SER A 51 -6.06 -6.69 -15.87
N VAL A 52 -5.35 -7.70 -15.37
CA VAL A 52 -5.97 -8.86 -14.71
C VAL A 52 -6.07 -8.71 -13.18
N GLY A 53 -5.69 -7.55 -12.64
CA GLY A 53 -5.80 -7.25 -11.21
C GLY A 53 -4.73 -7.89 -10.32
N CYS A 54 -3.68 -8.50 -10.89
CA CYS A 54 -2.62 -9.16 -10.13
C CYS A 54 -1.46 -8.21 -9.74
N LEU A 55 -1.44 -6.97 -10.24
CA LEU A 55 -0.38 -6.02 -9.89
C LEU A 55 -0.56 -5.49 -8.47
N GLN A 56 0.41 -5.79 -7.60
CA GLN A 56 0.49 -5.29 -6.23
C GLN A 56 1.57 -4.20 -6.13
N LEU A 57 1.21 -3.07 -5.50
CA LEU A 57 2.17 -2.06 -5.09
C LEU A 57 2.82 -2.49 -3.77
N MET A 58 4.09 -2.15 -3.62
CA MET A 58 4.89 -2.63 -2.50
C MET A 58 5.39 -1.48 -1.63
N SER A 59 5.65 -1.79 -0.37
CA SER A 59 6.44 -0.92 0.51
C SER A 59 7.70 -1.66 0.93
N VAL A 60 8.83 -0.97 0.85
CA VAL A 60 10.15 -1.52 1.20
C VAL A 60 10.76 -0.63 2.27
N ALA A 61 11.05 -1.22 3.42
CA ALA A 61 11.61 -0.54 4.57
C ALA A 61 13.03 -1.07 4.87
N PRO A 62 13.94 -0.20 5.36
CA PRO A 62 15.24 -0.63 5.84
C PRO A 62 15.11 -1.54 7.06
N PRO A 63 16.12 -2.39 7.34
CA PRO A 63 16.21 -3.09 8.61
C PRO A 63 16.17 -2.12 9.80
N PRO A 64 15.49 -2.49 10.92
CA PRO A 64 15.33 -1.60 12.06
C PRO A 64 16.64 -1.06 12.65
N ALA A 65 17.73 -1.82 12.52
CA ALA A 65 19.02 -1.49 13.09
C ALA A 65 19.79 -0.38 12.36
N ILE A 66 19.50 -0.14 11.07
CA ILE A 66 20.26 0.81 10.24
C ILE A 66 19.55 2.16 10.13
N GLY A 67 18.21 2.16 10.26
CA GLY A 67 17.39 3.32 9.93
C GLY A 67 17.45 3.65 8.43
N GLY A 68 16.53 4.47 7.92
CA GLY A 68 16.55 4.90 6.52
C GLY A 68 15.17 5.18 5.92
N MET A 69 15.17 5.43 4.62
CA MET A 69 13.98 5.86 3.88
C MET A 69 13.05 4.70 3.58
N VAL A 70 11.80 4.79 4.02
CA VAL A 70 10.75 3.83 3.60
C VAL A 70 10.24 4.22 2.22
N LEU A 71 10.35 3.30 1.27
CA LEU A 71 9.72 3.44 -0.05
C LEU A 71 8.30 2.89 0.06
N ASN A 72 7.29 3.68 -0.33
CA ASN A 72 5.90 3.29 -0.26
C ASN A 72 5.23 3.32 -1.63
N ASN A 73 4.28 2.41 -1.84
CA ASN A 73 3.48 2.30 -3.06
C ASN A 73 4.33 2.19 -4.35
N ILE A 74 5.49 1.55 -4.26
CA ILE A 74 6.36 1.36 -5.43
C ILE A 74 5.80 0.27 -6.32
N ASN A 75 5.87 0.48 -7.63
CA ASN A 75 5.62 -0.58 -8.60
C ASN A 75 6.90 -1.42 -8.74
N PRO A 76 6.85 -2.73 -8.44
CA PRO A 76 8.05 -3.55 -8.48
C PRO A 76 8.66 -3.69 -9.88
N PHE A 77 7.88 -3.56 -10.95
CA PHE A 77 8.41 -3.57 -12.33
C PHE A 77 9.38 -2.40 -12.59
N ASP A 78 9.19 -1.23 -11.97
CA ASP A 78 10.10 -0.09 -12.11
C ASP A 78 11.46 -0.36 -11.44
N GLY A 79 11.47 -1.25 -10.45
CA GLY A 79 12.64 -1.70 -9.70
C GLY A 79 13.19 -3.06 -10.14
N LEU A 80 12.82 -3.59 -11.31
CA LEU A 80 13.17 -4.96 -11.73
C LEU A 80 14.68 -5.24 -11.69
N PHE A 81 15.49 -4.25 -12.04
CA PHE A 81 16.96 -4.34 -12.03
C PHE A 81 17.61 -3.75 -10.78
N GLN A 82 16.81 -3.33 -9.80
CA GLN A 82 17.28 -2.65 -8.60
C GLN A 82 17.21 -3.60 -7.41
N THR A 83 18.05 -3.29 -6.42
CA THR A 83 18.07 -3.97 -5.13
C THR A 83 17.87 -2.94 -4.04
N TYR A 84 16.88 -3.14 -3.19
CA TYR A 84 16.58 -2.26 -2.06
C TYR A 84 16.94 -2.98 -0.77
N TYR A 85 17.88 -2.42 -0.01
CA TYR A 85 18.36 -3.03 1.24
C TYR A 85 18.82 -4.49 1.09
N GLY A 86 19.48 -4.81 -0.03
CA GLY A 86 19.93 -6.17 -0.34
C GLY A 86 18.83 -7.11 -0.86
N GLN A 87 17.59 -6.62 -1.02
CA GLN A 87 16.46 -7.41 -1.50
C GLN A 87 16.09 -7.03 -2.94
N SER A 88 15.95 -8.03 -3.81
CA SER A 88 15.42 -7.86 -5.16
C SER A 88 13.90 -7.98 -5.15
N LEU A 89 13.22 -7.20 -6.01
CA LEU A 89 11.77 -7.29 -6.20
C LEU A 89 11.35 -8.37 -7.22
N ILE A 90 12.32 -9.05 -7.84
CA ILE A 90 12.07 -10.08 -8.84
C ILE A 90 11.16 -11.21 -8.32
N PRO A 91 11.34 -11.77 -7.10
CA PRO A 91 10.44 -12.80 -6.59
C PRO A 91 8.97 -12.37 -6.58
N ASN A 92 8.69 -11.12 -6.20
CA ASN A 92 7.35 -10.55 -6.21
C ASN A 92 6.81 -10.34 -7.63
N ILE A 93 7.65 -9.86 -8.55
CA ILE A 93 7.30 -9.73 -9.98
C ILE A 93 6.87 -11.09 -10.54
N ARG A 94 7.64 -12.14 -10.24
CA ARG A 94 7.35 -13.51 -10.69
C ARG A 94 6.04 -14.04 -10.11
N ASP A 95 5.82 -13.88 -8.82
CA ASP A 95 4.58 -14.33 -8.17
C ASP A 95 3.34 -13.69 -8.82
N MET A 96 3.34 -12.35 -9.00
CA MET A 96 2.23 -11.67 -9.68
C MET A 96 2.07 -12.10 -11.15
N THR A 97 3.19 -12.34 -11.85
CA THR A 97 3.18 -12.82 -13.24
C THR A 97 2.57 -14.23 -13.35
N GLN A 98 2.94 -15.13 -12.43
CA GLN A 98 2.42 -16.50 -12.38
C GLN A 98 0.95 -16.53 -11.96
N GLN A 99 0.53 -15.69 -11.02
CA GLN A 99 -0.88 -15.48 -10.68
C GLN A 99 -1.68 -14.99 -11.89
N ALA A 100 -1.15 -14.02 -12.63
CA ALA A 100 -1.78 -13.53 -13.86
C ALA A 100 -1.96 -14.62 -14.92
N ILE A 101 -0.94 -15.47 -15.13
CA ILE A 101 -1.03 -16.65 -16.02
C ILE A 101 -2.14 -17.60 -15.53
N GLY A 102 -2.17 -17.91 -14.23
CA GLY A 102 -3.19 -18.78 -13.63
C GLY A 102 -4.61 -18.24 -13.84
N LEU A 103 -4.81 -16.94 -13.64
CA LEU A 103 -6.09 -16.28 -13.84
C LEU A 103 -6.53 -16.34 -15.32
N LEU A 104 -5.62 -15.99 -16.24
CA LEU A 104 -5.87 -16.05 -17.69
C LEU A 104 -6.25 -17.46 -18.15
N ARG A 105 -5.55 -18.49 -17.66
CA ARG A 105 -5.87 -19.90 -17.96
C ARG A 105 -7.20 -20.35 -17.38
N SER A 106 -7.59 -19.82 -16.22
CA SER A 106 -8.85 -20.20 -15.56
C SER A 106 -10.09 -19.65 -16.26
N GLY A 107 -9.95 -18.63 -17.12
CA GLY A 107 -11.06 -17.91 -17.74
C GLY A 107 -11.88 -17.07 -16.75
N ARG A 108 -11.54 -17.07 -15.45
CA ARG A 108 -12.16 -16.24 -14.42
C ARG A 108 -11.46 -14.89 -14.36
N LEU A 109 -11.63 -14.09 -15.41
CA LEU A 109 -11.32 -12.67 -15.32
C LEU A 109 -12.39 -12.05 -14.43
N GLU A 110 -12.15 -12.01 -13.12
CA GLU A 110 -12.95 -11.14 -12.27
C GLU A 110 -12.79 -9.73 -12.83
N GLU A 111 -13.91 -9.06 -13.12
CA GLU A 111 -13.87 -7.64 -13.46
C GLU A 111 -13.10 -6.96 -12.34
N VAL A 112 -11.96 -6.37 -12.68
CA VAL A 112 -11.20 -5.54 -11.75
C VAL A 112 -12.15 -4.44 -11.34
N LYS A 113 -12.81 -4.62 -10.19
CA LYS A 113 -13.64 -3.60 -9.59
C LYS A 113 -12.66 -2.50 -9.24
N GLU A 114 -12.56 -1.49 -10.10
CA GLU A 114 -11.75 -0.33 -9.83
C GLU A 114 -12.20 0.17 -8.46
N ILE A 115 -11.39 -0.09 -7.43
CA ILE A 115 -11.53 0.60 -6.17
C ILE A 115 -11.25 2.03 -6.56
N PRO A 116 -12.23 2.95 -6.54
CA PRO A 116 -12.07 4.27 -7.09
C PRO A 116 -10.81 4.89 -6.47
N ARG A 117 -9.79 5.04 -7.30
CA ARG A 117 -8.51 5.63 -6.92
C ARG A 117 -8.86 7.08 -6.62
N ASN A 118 -8.98 7.38 -5.34
CA ASN A 118 -9.55 8.59 -4.74
C ASN A 118 -11.09 8.59 -4.61
N SER A 119 -11.58 8.11 -3.46
CA SER A 119 -12.47 8.97 -2.69
C SER A 119 -11.65 10.14 -2.15
N HIS A 120 -11.27 11.07 -3.04
CA HIS A 120 -11.09 12.46 -2.62
C HIS A 120 -12.50 12.88 -2.19
N LEU A 121 -12.85 12.55 -0.94
CA LEU A 121 -13.82 13.37 -0.25
C LEU A 121 -13.27 14.78 -0.40
N PRO A 122 -14.01 15.73 -1.01
CA PRO A 122 -13.57 17.11 -1.01
C PRO A 122 -13.41 17.46 0.45
N LEU A 123 -12.16 17.58 0.91
CA LEU A 123 -11.87 18.01 2.26
C LEU A 123 -12.53 19.39 2.35
N PRO A 124 -13.58 19.54 3.17
CA PRO A 124 -14.29 20.80 3.20
C PRO A 124 -13.29 21.88 3.61
N GLU A 125 -13.23 22.96 2.86
CA GLU A 125 -12.34 24.11 3.11
C GLU A 125 -12.48 24.63 4.55
N LYS A 126 -13.63 24.34 5.19
CA LYS A 126 -13.89 24.59 6.61
C LYS A 126 -14.53 23.37 7.26
N VAL A 127 -13.87 22.86 8.30
CA VAL A 127 -14.44 21.83 9.18
C VAL A 127 -15.51 22.50 10.05
N THR A 128 -16.78 22.30 9.69
CA THR A 128 -17.92 22.78 10.51
C THR A 128 -18.32 21.73 11.55
N LEU A 129 -18.88 22.17 12.68
CA LEU A 129 -19.42 21.25 13.71
C LEU A 129 -20.46 20.28 13.12
N ALA A 130 -21.27 20.75 12.15
CA ALA A 130 -22.24 19.94 11.44
C ALA A 130 -21.57 18.83 10.61
N TRP A 131 -20.46 19.14 9.93
CA TRP A 131 -19.69 18.15 9.17
C TRP A 131 -19.10 17.08 10.08
N LEU A 132 -18.54 17.50 11.22
CA LEU A 132 -17.90 16.61 12.18
C LEU A 132 -18.90 15.64 12.82
N ALA A 133 -20.12 16.10 13.10
CA ALA A 133 -21.20 15.25 13.61
C ALA A 133 -21.61 14.14 12.63
N LEU A 134 -21.52 14.38 11.32
CA LEU A 134 -21.92 13.42 10.29
C LEU A 134 -20.82 12.42 9.92
N HIS A 135 -19.55 12.80 10.05
CA HIS A 135 -18.42 12.00 9.56
C HIS A 135 -17.59 11.32 10.67
N VAL A 136 -17.75 11.74 11.92
CA VAL A 136 -17.01 11.16 13.04
C VAL A 136 -17.82 10.06 13.71
N SER A 137 -17.22 8.88 13.88
CA SER A 137 -17.86 7.75 14.57
C SER A 137 -18.28 8.12 16.00
N MET A 138 -19.48 7.68 16.40
CA MET A 138 -20.08 7.92 17.72
C MET A 138 -19.15 7.58 18.91
N LYS A 139 -18.23 6.63 18.75
CA LYS A 139 -17.24 6.27 19.79
C LYS A 139 -16.36 7.47 20.18
N HIS A 140 -15.95 8.29 19.22
CA HIS A 140 -15.12 9.46 19.48
C HIS A 140 -15.92 10.57 20.18
N TRP A 141 -17.20 10.73 19.84
CA TRP A 141 -18.09 11.67 20.54
C TRP A 141 -18.28 11.31 22.01
N PHE A 142 -18.49 10.02 22.32
CA PHE A 142 -18.56 9.56 23.70
C PHE A 142 -17.26 9.82 24.48
N MET A 143 -16.09 9.66 23.83
CA MET A 143 -14.81 9.96 24.45
C MET A 143 -14.69 11.46 24.79
N VAL A 144 -15.00 12.35 23.85
CA VAL A 144 -14.91 13.81 24.05
C VAL A 144 -15.85 14.27 25.17
N VAL A 145 -17.10 13.81 25.17
CA VAL A 145 -18.08 14.12 26.21
C VAL A 145 -17.62 13.57 27.57
N GLY A 146 -17.05 12.36 27.60
CA GLY A 146 -16.50 11.76 28.81
C GLY A 146 -15.36 12.57 29.41
N ILE A 147 -14.43 13.05 28.58
CA ILE A 147 -13.32 13.91 29.01
C ILE A 147 -13.86 15.23 29.57
N LEU A 148 -14.79 15.88 28.88
CA LEU A 148 -15.42 17.13 29.34
C LEU A 148 -16.11 16.94 30.70
N ALA A 149 -16.88 15.85 30.87
CA ALA A 149 -17.55 15.55 32.12
C ALA A 149 -16.54 15.29 33.26
N ALA A 150 -15.46 14.56 32.98
CA ALA A 150 -14.42 14.29 33.98
C ALA A 150 -13.73 15.59 34.44
N VAL A 151 -13.36 16.47 33.50
CA VAL A 151 -12.74 17.76 33.81
C VAL A 151 -13.70 18.66 34.60
N PHE A 152 -14.97 18.70 34.20
CA PHE A 152 -16.00 19.47 34.91
C PHE A 152 -16.18 18.98 36.36
N MET A 153 -16.33 17.67 36.55
CA MET A 153 -16.48 17.07 37.88
C MET A 153 -15.26 17.30 38.77
N LEU A 154 -14.05 17.26 38.19
CA LEU A 154 -12.82 17.59 38.91
C LEU A 154 -12.82 19.07 39.35
N GLY A 155 -13.22 19.99 38.46
CA GLY A 155 -13.36 21.41 38.76
C GLY A 155 -14.36 21.69 39.90
N VAL A 156 -15.54 21.07 39.86
CA VAL A 156 -16.56 21.20 40.93
C VAL A 156 -16.03 20.69 42.27
N LYS A 157 -15.32 19.55 42.27
CA LYS A 157 -14.70 19.02 43.50
C LYS A 157 -13.62 19.94 44.06
N VAL A 158 -12.75 20.49 43.20
CA VAL A 158 -11.71 21.43 43.63
C VAL A 158 -12.34 22.71 44.19
N SER A 159 -13.40 23.24 43.56
CA SER A 159 -14.12 24.44 44.03
C SER A 159 -14.79 24.22 45.38
N THR A 160 -15.48 23.09 45.57
CA THR A 160 -16.13 22.76 46.85
C THR A 160 -15.11 22.52 47.97
N ILE A 161 -13.99 21.86 47.69
CA ILE A 161 -12.91 21.64 48.67
C ILE A 161 -12.21 22.96 49.03
N GLY A 162 -11.95 23.83 48.05
CA GLY A 162 -11.38 25.16 48.29
C GLY A 162 -12.31 26.01 49.16
N PHE A 163 -13.60 26.04 48.84
CA PHE A 163 -14.62 26.75 49.60
C PHE A 163 -14.77 26.21 51.03
N ILE A 164 -14.80 24.88 51.23
CA ILE A 164 -14.89 24.27 52.57
C ILE A 164 -13.64 24.56 53.40
N ARG A 165 -12.46 24.55 52.78
CA ARG A 165 -11.19 24.84 53.45
C ARG A 165 -11.09 26.31 53.88
N GLU A 166 -11.57 27.24 53.05
CA GLU A 166 -11.71 28.66 53.40
C GLU A 166 -12.77 28.89 54.49
N LEU A 167 -13.91 28.19 54.43
CA LEU A 167 -15.00 28.31 55.42
C LEU A 167 -14.62 27.76 56.80
N LEU A 168 -13.77 26.73 56.87
CA LEU A 168 -13.31 26.11 58.11
C LEU A 168 -12.00 26.72 58.67
N GLY A 169 -11.43 27.75 58.02
CA GLY A 169 -10.25 28.46 58.51
C GLY A 169 -8.97 27.60 58.58
N LEU A 170 -8.94 26.47 57.87
CA LEU A 170 -7.79 25.56 57.84
C LEU A 170 -6.81 25.99 56.74
N SER A 171 -6.00 27.00 57.07
CA SER A 171 -4.79 27.36 56.31
C SER A 171 -3.78 26.21 56.38
#